data_AF-A0A3L7WSH6-F1
#
_entry.id   AF-A0A3L7WSH6-F1
#
_cell.length_a   1.000
_cell.length_b   1.000
_cell.length_c   1.000
_cell.angle_alpha   90.00
_cell.angle_beta   90.00
_cell.angle_gamma   90.00
#
_symmetry.space_group_name_H-M   'P 1'
#
loop_
_entity.id
_entity.type
_entity.pdbx_description
1 polymer ?
#
loop_
_entity_poly.entity_id
_entity_poly.type
_entity_poly.pdbx_seq_one_letter_code
_entity_poly.pdbx_strand_id
1 'polypeptide(L)' 'MRVKLFVGNLPWRMTSEDLGNTFADHGEVVSARVVID' A
#
# COMPACT_ATOMS: atom_id res chain seq x y z
N MET A 1 1.50 -18.42 -5.55
CA MET A 1 1.46 -17.21 -6.40
C MET A 1 1.77 -16.01 -5.51
N ARG A 2 2.62 -15.07 -5.94
CA ARG A 2 2.80 -13.79 -5.25
C ARG A 2 2.20 -12.70 -6.14
N VAL A 3 1.25 -11.94 -5.61
CA VAL A 3 0.65 -10.80 -6.31
C VAL A 3 1.29 -9.55 -5.74
N LYS A 4 1.91 -8.73 -6.59
CA LYS A 4 2.41 -7.40 -6.23
C LYS A 4 1.49 -6.37 -6.88
N LEU A 5 0.82 -5.57 -6.06
CA LEU A 5 -0.01 -4.46 -6.51
C LEU A 5 0.82 -3.18 -6.46
N PHE A 6 0.75 -2.41 -7.55
CA PHE A 6 1.31 -1.07 -7.62
C PHE A 6 0.14 -0.09 -7.62
N VAL A 7 0.11 0.79 -6.61
CA VAL A 7 -0.95 1.79 -6.46
C VAL A 7 -0.35 3.15 -6.80
N GLY A 8 -0.86 3.76 -7.87
CA GLY A 8 -0.53 5.13 -8.26
C GLY A 8 -1.52 6.13 -7.67
N ASN A 9 -1.24 7.43 -7.84
CA ASN A 9 -2.11 8.52 -7.38
C ASN A 9 -2.34 8.54 -5.86
N LEU A 10 -1.35 8.08 -5.09
CA LEU A 10 -1.38 8.17 -3.64
C LEU A 10 -1.08 9.61 -3.20
N PRO A 11 -1.80 10.15 -2.22
CA PRO A 11 -1.50 11.47 -1.69
C PRO A 11 -0.14 11.46 -1.00
N TRP A 12 0.63 12.56 -1.13
CA TRP A 12 1.97 12.73 -0.55
C TRP A 12 2.05 12.52 0.97
N ARG A 13 0.91 12.61 1.66
CA ARG A 13 0.79 12.41 3.10
C ARG A 13 0.58 10.94 3.49
N MET A 14 0.33 10.06 2.52
CA MET A 14 0.07 8.66 2.79
C MET A 14 1.36 7.96 3.20
N THR A 15 1.29 7.17 4.26
CA THR A 15 2.42 6.37 4.74
C THR A 15 2.24 4.91 4.33
N SER A 16 3.33 4.14 4.39
CA SER A 16 3.29 2.68 4.20
C SER A 16 2.27 1.99 5.10
N GLU A 17 2.09 2.51 6.31
CA GLU A 17 1.16 1.98 7.31
C GLU A 17 -0.29 2.31 6.96
N ASP A 18 -0.56 3.54 6.51
CA ASP A 18 -1.89 3.97 6.06
C ASP A 18 -2.34 3.18 4.82
N LEU A 19 -1.42 2.95 3.88
CA LEU A 19 -1.65 2.10 2.71
C LEU A 19 -1.95 0.66 3.15
N GLY A 20 -1.13 0.11 4.05
CA GLY A 20 -1.32 -1.23 4.58
C GLY A 20 -2.68 -1.40 5.25
N ASN A 21 -3.08 -0.45 6.11
CA ASN A 21 -4.36 -0.47 6.80
C ASN A 21 -5.55 -0.34 5.84
N THR A 22 -5.44 0.53 4.83
CA THR A 22 -6.51 0.70 3.81
C THR A 22 -6.77 -0.59 3.03
N PHE A 23 -5.72 -1.35 2.73
CA PHE A 23 -5.84 -2.61 2.01
C PHE A 23 -6.05 -3.83 2.94
N ALA A 24 -5.83 -3.69 4.26
CA ALA A 24 -6.00 -4.76 5.24
C ALA A 24 -7.47 -5.21 5.35
N ASP A 25 -8.42 -4.29 5.19
CA ASP A 25 -9.86 -4.63 5.15
C ASP A 25 -10.25 -5.44 3.90
N HIS A 26 -9.45 -5.37 2.83
CA HIS A 26 -9.71 -6.07 1.57
C HIS A 26 -8.88 -7.34 1.39
N GLY A 27 -7.85 -7.56 2.21
CA GLY A 27 -7.02 -8.77 2.14
C GLY A 27 -5.73 -8.69 2.97
N GLU A 28 -4.95 -9.76 2.95
CA GLU A 28 -3.70 -9.83 3.69
C GLU A 28 -2.58 -9.04 2.98
N VAL A 29 -2.18 -7.91 3.58
CA VAL A 29 -1.08 -7.10 3.07
C VAL A 29 0.25 -7.63 3.61
N VAL A 30 0.99 -8.36 2.79
CA VAL A 30 2.31 -8.91 3.17
C VAL A 30 3.39 -7.82 3.23
N SER A 31 3.28 -6.78 2.41
CA SER A 31 4.24 -5.67 2.38
C SER A 31 3.64 -4.46 1.67
N ALA A 32 3.58 -3.33 2.37
CA ALA A 32 3.23 -2.03 1.83
C ALA A 32 4.44 -1.11 1.91
N ARG A 33 4.79 -0.44 0.81
CA ARG A 33 5.89 0.53 0.77
C ARG A 33 5.46 1.70 -0.11
N VAL A 34 5.28 2.86 0.50
CA VAL A 34 5.07 4.10 -0.25
C VAL A 34 6.43 4.62 -0.70
N VAL A 35 6.60 4.79 -2.01
CA VAL A 35 7.79 5.40 -2.60
C VAL A 35 7.38 6.76 -3.11
N ILE A 36 8.05 7.78 -2.60
CA ILE A 36 7.90 9.18 -2.95
C ILE A 36 9.29 9.63 -3.41
N ASP A 37 9.38 10.34 -4.52
CA ASP A 37 10.65 10.90 -5.03
C ASP A 37 11.12 12.08 -4.17
#